data_AF-A0AAQ3W673-F1
#
_entry.id   AF-A0AAQ3W673-F1
#
_cell.length_a   1.000
_cell.length_b   1.000
_cell.length_c   1.000
_cell.angle_alpha   90.00
_cell.angle_beta   90.00
_cell.angle_gamma   90.00
#
_symmetry.space_group_name_H-M   'P 1'
#
loop_
_entity.id
_entity.type
_entity.pdbx_description
1 polymer ?
#
loop_
_entity_poly.entity_id
_entity_poly.type
_entity_poly.pdbx_seq_one_letter_code
_entity_poly.pdbx_strand_id
1 'polypeptide(L)'
;MKYCIQCGKEIKNEAKFCPACGKNQIQVTTEAMTVESVLEKGVQLQSNLNEQLKNNQTVQQLTKESKNYFSWLNTQIRGKNKQSIPMFGVVNFLLLIVLNSLAVSRSILSISGHTDETPLSLFIESLLMMGIYYFIFVLVYFFMVNKLFQTKIVFTEAFDALFSPASLTVYISLFAVLLSFMPGEYSYMFVIGLVFLSALLISFSFAESLWHRSDVIGRFGLTLFVLYLSLNVVFFLFNLLGGSKVLNIFIELLS
;
A
#
# COMPACT_ATOMS: atom_id res chain seq x y z
N MET A 1 35.57 -34.83 -32.42
CA MET A 1 35.31 -33.37 -32.53
C MET A 1 34.00 -33.09 -31.81
N LYS A 2 33.87 -31.94 -31.14
CA LYS A 2 32.64 -31.49 -30.47
C LYS A 2 32.32 -30.06 -30.88
N TYR A 3 31.08 -29.61 -30.69
CA TYR A 3 30.70 -28.22 -30.95
C TYR A 3 30.72 -27.39 -29.67
N CYS A 4 31.12 -26.13 -29.79
CA CYS A 4 31.10 -25.18 -28.67
C CYS A 4 29.66 -24.91 -28.20
N ILE A 5 29.40 -25.05 -26.90
CA ILE A 5 28.07 -24.83 -26.28
C ILE A 5 27.48 -23.44 -26.49
N GLN A 6 28.32 -22.42 -26.75
CA GLN A 6 27.89 -21.04 -26.92
C GLN A 6 27.76 -20.61 -28.38
N CYS A 7 28.78 -20.90 -29.22
CA CYS A 7 28.88 -20.32 -30.57
C CYS A 7 28.78 -21.35 -31.70
N GLY A 8 28.57 -22.64 -31.39
CA GLY A 8 28.34 -23.68 -32.40
C GLY A 8 29.52 -24.02 -33.31
N LYS A 9 30.72 -23.46 -33.07
CA LYS A 9 31.91 -23.79 -33.86
C LYS A 9 32.52 -25.12 -33.40
N GLU A 10 33.08 -25.84 -34.35
CA GLU A 10 33.74 -27.12 -34.11
C GLU A 10 35.06 -26.92 -33.33
N ILE A 11 35.24 -27.72 -32.29
CA ILE A 11 36.38 -27.68 -31.38
C ILE A 11 36.89 -29.11 -31.09
N LYS A 12 38.17 -29.21 -30.70
CA LYS A 12 38.76 -30.49 -30.28
C LYS A 12 38.01 -31.04 -29.06
N ASN A 13 37.85 -32.37 -28.98
CA ASN A 13 37.12 -33.03 -27.88
C ASN A 13 37.68 -32.65 -26.50
N GLU A 14 38.99 -32.51 -26.40
CA GLU A 14 39.73 -32.19 -25.18
C GLU A 14 39.83 -30.70 -24.87
N ALA A 15 39.31 -29.82 -25.75
CA ALA A 15 39.37 -28.38 -25.54
C ALA A 15 38.52 -27.99 -24.32
N LYS A 16 39.19 -27.46 -23.29
CA LYS A 16 38.56 -26.88 -22.09
C LYS A 16 37.93 -25.51 -22.36
N PHE A 17 38.43 -24.78 -23.36
CA PHE A 17 37.92 -23.47 -23.74
C PHE A 17 37.73 -23.42 -25.26
N CYS A 18 36.69 -22.72 -25.71
CA CYS A 18 36.47 -22.49 -27.12
C CYS A 18 37.47 -21.44 -27.63
N PRO A 19 38.33 -21.74 -28.63
CA PRO A 19 39.30 -20.77 -29.14
C PRO A 19 38.64 -19.60 -29.88
N ALA A 20 37.39 -19.73 -30.32
CA ALA A 20 36.69 -18.68 -31.06
C ALA A 20 35.94 -17.69 -30.17
N CYS A 21 35.48 -18.10 -28.98
CA CYS A 21 34.66 -17.24 -28.11
C CYS A 21 35.09 -17.22 -26.63
N GLY A 22 36.14 -17.97 -26.26
CA GLY A 22 36.68 -18.01 -24.90
C GLY A 22 35.82 -18.77 -23.87
N LYS A 23 34.63 -19.27 -24.24
CA LYS A 23 33.73 -19.94 -23.29
C LYS A 23 34.31 -21.27 -22.82
N ASN A 24 34.26 -21.52 -21.52
CA ASN A 24 34.62 -22.79 -20.90
C ASN A 24 33.67 -23.92 -21.35
N GLN A 25 34.24 -25.07 -21.71
CA GLN A 25 33.59 -26.25 -22.28
C GLN A 25 33.63 -27.45 -21.32
N ILE A 26 33.91 -27.22 -20.03
CA ILE A 26 33.73 -28.23 -19.00
C ILE A 26 32.25 -28.62 -19.00
N GLN A 27 31.98 -29.78 -19.61
CA GLN A 27 30.76 -30.50 -19.35
C GLN A 27 30.77 -30.81 -17.86
N VAL A 28 29.79 -30.28 -17.14
CA VAL A 28 29.49 -30.74 -15.80
C VAL A 28 29.25 -32.23 -15.95
N THR A 29 30.24 -33.05 -15.57
CA THR A 29 30.02 -34.47 -15.38
C THR A 29 28.92 -34.55 -14.35
N THR A 30 27.74 -34.96 -14.80
CA THR A 30 26.62 -35.37 -13.97
C THR A 30 27.06 -36.61 -13.20
N GLU A 31 27.96 -36.45 -12.24
CA GLU A 31 27.80 -37.15 -10.97
C GLU A 31 26.45 -36.68 -10.46
N ALA A 32 25.54 -37.63 -10.25
CA ALA A 32 24.19 -37.37 -9.81
C ALA A 32 24.20 -36.50 -8.55
N MET A 33 24.10 -35.19 -8.73
CA MET A 33 23.54 -34.30 -7.73
C MET A 33 22.09 -34.71 -7.62
N THR A 34 21.84 -35.70 -6.77
CA THR A 34 20.50 -36.10 -6.38
C THR A 34 19.78 -34.84 -5.93
N VAL A 35 18.53 -34.70 -6.37
CA VAL A 35 17.63 -33.61 -6.02
C VAL A 35 17.60 -33.40 -4.49
N GLU A 36 17.83 -34.46 -3.71
CA GLU A 36 18.04 -34.44 -2.26
C GLU A 36 19.20 -33.54 -1.81
N SER A 37 20.37 -33.59 -2.43
CA SER A 37 21.55 -32.79 -1.98
C SER A 37 21.39 -31.29 -2.22
N VAL A 38 20.62 -30.89 -3.23
CA VAL A 38 20.27 -29.48 -3.51
C VAL A 38 19.14 -29.02 -2.59
N LEU A 39 18.17 -29.90 -2.32
CA LEU A 39 17.08 -29.63 -1.39
C LEU A 39 17.59 -29.50 0.05
N GLU A 40 18.51 -30.36 0.47
CA GLU A 40 19.07 -30.37 1.83
C GLU A 40 19.96 -29.14 2.09
N LYS A 41 20.76 -28.71 1.10
CA LYS A 41 21.49 -27.42 1.18
C LYS A 41 20.57 -26.21 1.17
N GLY A 42 19.47 -26.25 0.43
CA GLY A 42 18.43 -25.19 0.45
C GLY A 42 17.75 -25.09 1.81
N VAL A 43 17.41 -26.23 2.43
CA VAL A 43 16.78 -26.32 3.75
C VAL A 43 17.75 -25.86 4.85
N GLN A 44 19.03 -26.24 4.81
CA GLN A 44 20.05 -25.75 5.76
C GLN A 44 20.32 -24.26 5.62
N LEU A 45 20.37 -23.73 4.40
CA LEU A 45 20.54 -22.29 4.19
C LEU A 45 19.35 -21.51 4.77
N GLN A 46 18.13 -22.02 4.57
CA GLN A 46 16.91 -21.42 5.11
C GLN A 46 16.82 -21.55 6.63
N SER A 47 17.30 -22.64 7.24
CA SER A 47 17.33 -22.78 8.70
C SER A 47 18.35 -21.84 9.34
N ASN A 48 19.55 -21.73 8.76
CA ASN A 48 20.59 -20.82 9.24
C ASN A 48 20.17 -19.35 9.08
N LEU A 49 19.50 -18.99 7.98
CA LEU A 49 18.95 -17.66 7.79
C LEU A 49 17.85 -17.35 8.80
N ASN A 50 16.95 -18.30 9.06
CA ASN A 50 15.91 -18.17 10.07
C ASN A 50 16.48 -18.02 11.49
N GLU A 51 17.55 -18.73 11.81
CA GLU A 51 18.20 -18.64 13.12
C GLU A 51 18.93 -17.30 13.29
N GLN A 52 19.59 -16.80 12.23
CA GLN A 52 20.15 -15.44 12.21
C GLN A 52 19.09 -14.35 12.30
N LEU A 53 17.98 -14.49 11.58
CA LEU A 53 16.82 -13.57 11.66
C LEU A 53 16.19 -13.59 13.06
N LYS A 54 16.13 -14.77 13.70
CA LYS A 54 15.59 -14.94 15.05
C LYS A 54 16.48 -14.31 16.11
N ASN A 55 17.80 -14.30 15.92
CA ASN A 55 18.75 -13.69 16.85
C ASN A 55 19.02 -12.20 16.56
N ASN A 56 18.50 -11.66 15.45
CA ASN A 56 18.64 -10.25 15.12
C ASN A 56 17.67 -9.39 15.97
N GLN A 57 18.22 -8.60 16.89
CA GLN A 57 17.47 -7.72 17.79
C GLN A 57 16.54 -6.76 17.03
N THR A 58 16.96 -6.27 15.87
CA THR A 58 16.14 -5.36 15.03
C THR A 58 14.88 -6.06 14.53
N VAL A 59 14.99 -7.32 14.09
CA VAL A 59 13.84 -8.09 13.60
C VAL A 59 12.88 -8.42 14.74
N GLN A 60 13.41 -8.77 15.92
CA GLN A 60 12.59 -9.00 17.10
C GLN A 60 11.85 -7.73 17.54
N GLN A 61 12.53 -6.58 17.52
CA GLN A 61 11.93 -5.29 17.84
C GLN A 61 10.83 -4.93 16.84
N LEU A 62 11.10 -5.02 15.54
CA LEU A 62 10.09 -4.79 14.49
C LEU A 62 8.89 -5.74 14.61
N THR A 63 9.13 -7.01 14.96
CA THR A 63 8.06 -8.00 15.18
C THR A 63 7.23 -7.65 16.41
N LYS A 64 7.86 -7.16 17.49
CA LYS A 64 7.16 -6.73 18.69
C LYS A 64 6.31 -5.48 18.40
N GLU A 65 6.89 -4.49 17.73
CA GLU A 65 6.19 -3.25 17.35
C GLU A 65 5.02 -3.51 16.38
N SER A 66 5.19 -4.40 15.40
CA SER A 66 4.10 -4.75 14.48
C SER A 66 2.97 -5.51 15.18
N LYS A 67 3.28 -6.46 16.07
CA LYS A 67 2.26 -7.14 16.90
C LYS A 67 1.54 -6.15 17.81
N ASN A 68 2.26 -5.20 18.40
CA ASN A 68 1.68 -4.15 19.22
C ASN A 68 0.70 -3.30 18.39
N TYR A 69 1.09 -2.91 17.18
CA TYR A 69 0.24 -2.15 16.27
C TYR A 69 -1.05 -2.89 15.90
N PHE A 70 -1.00 -4.14 15.43
CA PHE A 70 -2.21 -4.89 15.08
C PHE A 70 -3.09 -5.20 16.30
N SER A 71 -2.47 -5.44 17.47
CA SER A 71 -3.21 -5.58 18.72
C SER A 71 -3.93 -4.28 19.10
N TRP A 72 -3.27 -3.13 18.91
CA TRP A 72 -3.89 -1.82 19.12
C TRP A 72 -5.02 -1.58 18.12
N LEU A 73 -4.81 -1.86 16.83
CA LEU A 73 -5.81 -1.71 15.77
C LEU A 73 -7.09 -2.51 16.09
N ASN A 74 -6.95 -3.77 16.48
CA ASN A 74 -8.07 -4.62 16.89
C ASN A 74 -8.75 -4.13 18.19
N THR A 75 -8.00 -3.48 19.07
CA THR A 75 -8.56 -2.88 20.29
C THR A 75 -9.41 -1.65 19.97
N GLN A 76 -8.96 -0.80 19.04
CA GLN A 76 -9.70 0.38 18.57
C GLN A 76 -11.03 0.00 17.91
N ILE A 77 -11.02 -1.02 17.04
CA ILE A 77 -12.25 -1.51 16.38
C ILE A 77 -13.28 -2.02 17.40
N ARG A 78 -12.83 -2.55 18.54
CA ARG A 78 -13.71 -3.01 19.62
C ARG A 78 -14.25 -1.87 20.50
N GLY A 79 -13.93 -0.61 20.17
CA GLY A 79 -14.33 0.57 20.95
C GLY A 79 -13.72 0.64 22.35
N LYS A 80 -12.66 -0.12 22.62
CA LYS A 80 -11.99 -0.09 23.93
C LYS A 80 -11.02 1.09 23.94
N ASN A 81 -11.40 2.13 24.68
CA ASN A 81 -10.66 3.39 24.76
C ASN A 81 -9.34 3.20 25.56
N LYS A 82 -8.32 2.66 24.90
CA LYS A 82 -6.94 2.70 25.40
C LYS A 82 -6.28 3.97 24.88
N GLN A 83 -5.47 4.58 25.75
CA GLN A 83 -4.62 5.72 25.42
C GLN A 83 -3.86 5.42 24.11
N SER A 84 -4.16 6.22 23.08
CA SER A 84 -3.57 6.07 21.76
C SER A 84 -2.10 6.49 21.82
N ILE A 85 -1.26 5.77 21.07
CA ILE A 85 0.11 6.18 20.82
C ILE A 85 0.04 7.05 19.55
N PRO A 86 0.39 8.35 19.59
CA PRO A 86 0.16 9.27 18.47
C PRO A 86 0.76 8.81 17.13
N MET A 87 1.85 8.03 17.19
CA MET A 87 2.49 7.43 16.01
C MET A 87 1.59 6.47 15.24
N PHE A 88 0.64 5.80 15.89
CA PHE A 88 -0.22 4.82 15.21
C PHE A 88 -1.22 5.46 14.24
N GLY A 89 -1.65 6.70 14.48
CA GLY A 89 -2.41 7.47 13.49
C GLY A 89 -1.62 7.70 12.20
N VAL A 90 -0.32 8.03 12.32
CA VAL A 90 0.57 8.21 11.16
C VAL A 90 0.78 6.89 10.42
N VAL A 91 0.94 5.79 11.16
CA VAL A 91 1.05 4.44 10.55
C VAL A 91 -0.22 4.06 9.80
N ASN A 92 -1.41 4.31 10.37
CA ASN A 92 -2.69 4.09 9.69
C ASN A 92 -2.78 4.91 8.39
N PHE A 93 -2.45 6.20 8.45
CA PHE A 93 -2.41 7.06 7.27
C PHE A 93 -1.51 6.50 6.15
N LEU A 94 -0.29 6.09 6.48
CA LEU A 94 0.64 5.53 5.49
C LEU A 94 0.13 4.20 4.91
N LEU A 95 -0.40 3.32 5.76
CA LEU A 95 -0.96 2.05 5.29
C LEU A 95 -2.16 2.25 4.38
N LEU A 96 -3.05 3.19 4.69
CA LEU A 96 -4.22 3.47 3.85
C LEU A 96 -3.82 3.96 2.46
N ILE A 97 -2.85 4.86 2.37
CA ILE A 97 -2.31 5.31 1.09
C ILE A 97 -1.76 4.12 0.31
N VAL A 98 -0.83 3.37 0.90
CA VAL A 98 -0.16 2.27 0.18
C VAL A 98 -1.16 1.19 -0.25
N LEU A 99 -2.06 0.75 0.65
CA LEU A 99 -3.01 -0.32 0.37
C LEU A 99 -4.06 0.10 -0.66
N ASN A 100 -4.66 1.28 -0.53
CA ASN A 100 -5.65 1.75 -1.49
C ASN A 100 -5.02 2.00 -2.86
N SER A 101 -3.83 2.60 -2.92
CA SER A 101 -3.14 2.84 -4.19
C SER A 101 -2.72 1.54 -4.89
N LEU A 102 -2.31 0.52 -4.11
CA LEU A 102 -2.04 -0.81 -4.66
C LEU A 102 -3.32 -1.47 -5.20
N ALA A 103 -4.42 -1.41 -4.44
CA ALA A 103 -5.69 -1.99 -4.86
C ALA A 103 -6.23 -1.34 -6.15
N VAL A 104 -6.22 0.00 -6.21
CA VAL A 104 -6.69 0.78 -7.36
C VAL A 104 -5.81 0.55 -8.59
N SER A 105 -4.49 0.66 -8.46
CA SER A 105 -3.59 0.46 -9.59
C SER A 105 -3.72 -0.95 -10.19
N ARG A 106 -3.87 -1.96 -9.33
CA ARG A 106 -4.07 -3.34 -9.80
C ARG A 106 -5.43 -3.56 -10.43
N SER A 107 -6.48 -2.99 -9.87
CA SER A 107 -7.83 -3.15 -10.43
C SER A 107 -7.98 -2.44 -11.77
N ILE A 108 -7.35 -1.28 -11.97
CA ILE A 108 -7.32 -0.57 -13.25
C ILE A 108 -6.64 -1.42 -14.33
N LEU A 109 -5.50 -2.04 -14.01
CA LEU A 109 -4.81 -2.97 -14.93
C LEU A 109 -5.65 -4.18 -15.32
N SER A 110 -6.62 -4.57 -14.49
CA SER A 110 -7.49 -5.72 -14.78
C SER A 110 -8.57 -5.39 -15.81
N ILE A 111 -9.05 -4.14 -15.86
CA ILE A 111 -10.02 -3.67 -16.86
C ILE A 111 -9.31 -3.25 -18.15
N SER A 112 -8.24 -2.48 -18.00
CA SER A 112 -7.57 -1.88 -19.13
C SER A 112 -6.79 -2.97 -19.86
N GLY A 113 -7.37 -3.52 -20.93
CA GLY A 113 -6.61 -4.24 -21.96
C GLY A 113 -5.56 -3.35 -22.66
N HIS A 114 -5.25 -2.18 -22.10
CA HIS A 114 -4.28 -1.21 -22.58
C HIS A 114 -2.89 -1.67 -22.14
N THR A 115 -2.16 -2.22 -23.11
CA THR A 115 -0.85 -2.85 -22.93
C THR A 115 0.30 -1.89 -22.66
N ASP A 116 0.06 -0.59 -22.69
CA ASP A 116 1.15 0.38 -22.82
C ASP A 116 1.58 0.97 -21.47
N GLU A 117 0.78 0.81 -20.41
CA GLU A 117 1.11 1.35 -19.09
C GLU A 117 1.82 0.33 -18.20
N THR A 118 2.87 0.80 -17.52
CA THR A 118 3.53 -0.03 -16.51
C THR A 118 2.75 -0.03 -15.20
N PRO A 119 2.62 -1.18 -14.51
CA PRO A 119 1.96 -1.24 -13.20
C PRO A 119 2.52 -0.27 -12.16
N LEU A 120 3.82 -0.02 -12.23
CA LEU A 120 4.51 0.90 -11.34
C LEU A 120 4.05 2.35 -11.54
N SER A 121 3.82 2.77 -12.80
CA SER A 121 3.34 4.13 -13.11
C SER A 121 1.98 4.39 -12.49
N LEU A 122 1.01 3.49 -12.71
CA LEU A 122 -0.33 3.59 -12.13
C LEU A 122 -0.31 3.55 -10.59
N PHE A 123 0.57 2.74 -10.00
CA PHE A 123 0.74 2.69 -8.55
C PHE A 123 1.26 4.01 -7.99
N ILE A 124 2.31 4.59 -8.59
CA ILE A 124 2.88 5.88 -8.15
C ILE A 124 1.86 7.00 -8.32
N GLU A 125 1.15 7.06 -9.44
CA GLU A 125 0.08 8.03 -9.68
C GLU A 125 -1.01 7.90 -8.61
N SER A 126 -1.50 6.69 -8.36
CA SER A 126 -2.50 6.42 -7.32
C SER A 126 -1.99 6.74 -5.91
N LEU A 127 -0.70 6.52 -5.63
CA LEU A 127 -0.05 6.82 -4.35
C LEU A 127 -0.03 8.32 -4.09
N LEU A 128 0.37 9.12 -5.08
CA LEU A 128 0.39 10.58 -4.98
C LEU A 128 -1.01 11.15 -4.83
N MET A 129 -1.97 10.66 -5.61
CA MET A 129 -3.38 11.07 -5.53
C MET A 129 -3.95 10.88 -4.12
N MET A 130 -3.87 9.66 -3.59
CA MET A 130 -4.39 9.33 -2.26
C MET A 130 -3.61 10.03 -1.14
N GLY A 131 -2.28 10.14 -1.30
CA GLY A 131 -1.41 10.84 -0.37
C GLY A 131 -1.78 12.31 -0.21
N ILE A 132 -1.93 13.03 -1.33
CA ILE A 132 -2.33 14.44 -1.32
C ILE A 132 -3.73 14.59 -0.74
N TYR A 133 -4.69 13.75 -1.15
CA TYR A 133 -6.07 13.81 -0.67
C TYR A 133 -6.15 13.70 0.86
N TYR A 134 -5.60 12.63 1.44
CA TYR A 134 -5.63 12.44 2.89
C TYR A 134 -4.79 13.48 3.64
N PHE A 135 -3.69 13.94 3.06
CA PHE A 135 -2.85 14.97 3.69
C PHE A 135 -3.57 16.32 3.78
N ILE A 136 -4.29 16.73 2.73
CA ILE A 136 -5.12 17.95 2.78
C ILE A 136 -6.17 17.83 3.89
N PHE A 137 -6.75 16.64 4.08
CA PHE A 137 -7.73 16.41 5.14
C PHE A 137 -7.13 16.62 6.54
N VAL A 138 -5.91 16.13 6.77
CA VAL A 138 -5.15 16.40 8.02
C VAL A 138 -4.86 17.88 8.20
N LEU A 139 -4.43 18.58 7.15
CA LEU A 139 -4.17 20.01 7.21
C LEU A 139 -5.43 20.79 7.58
N VAL A 140 -6.55 20.52 6.92
CA VAL A 140 -7.84 21.16 7.20
C VAL A 140 -8.24 20.93 8.65
N TYR A 141 -8.14 19.69 9.15
CA TYR A 141 -8.43 19.39 10.55
C TYR A 141 -7.52 20.18 11.50
N PHE A 142 -6.20 20.14 11.26
CA PHE A 142 -5.20 20.81 12.09
C PHE A 142 -5.44 22.33 12.15
N PHE A 143 -5.72 22.95 11.00
CA PHE A 143 -6.04 24.38 10.94
C PHE A 143 -7.35 24.70 11.65
N MET A 144 -8.40 23.89 11.46
CA MET A 144 -9.67 24.08 12.16
C MET A 144 -9.49 24.00 13.68
N VAL A 145 -8.82 22.98 14.20
CA VAL A 145 -8.62 22.82 15.65
C VAL A 145 -7.79 23.96 16.25
N ASN A 146 -6.69 24.33 15.59
CA ASN A 146 -5.80 25.38 16.12
C ASN A 146 -6.37 26.80 15.96
N LYS A 147 -6.98 27.12 14.80
CA LYS A 147 -7.44 28.48 14.50
C LYS A 147 -8.88 28.73 14.92
N LEU A 148 -9.79 27.81 14.63
CA LEU A 148 -11.21 28.00 14.90
C LEU A 148 -11.55 27.66 16.36
N PHE A 149 -11.05 26.53 16.86
CA PHE A 149 -11.33 26.06 18.22
C PHE A 149 -10.31 26.54 19.27
N GLN A 150 -9.30 27.32 18.86
CA GLN A 150 -8.24 27.86 19.72
C GLN A 150 -7.54 26.81 20.60
N THR A 151 -7.60 25.53 20.21
CA THR A 151 -7.00 24.44 20.96
C THR A 151 -5.62 24.17 20.38
N LYS A 152 -4.58 24.26 21.20
CA LYS A 152 -3.21 23.95 20.77
C LYS A 152 -3.03 22.44 20.65
N ILE A 153 -3.09 21.93 19.43
CA ILE A 153 -2.73 20.53 19.13
C ILE A 153 -1.44 20.47 18.32
N VAL A 154 -0.64 19.42 18.55
CA VAL A 154 0.55 19.14 17.74
C VAL A 154 0.12 18.48 16.42
N PHE A 155 0.88 18.70 15.34
CA PHE A 155 0.52 18.18 14.02
C PHE A 155 0.37 16.64 13.99
N THR A 156 1.16 15.91 14.77
CA THR A 156 1.04 14.44 14.91
C THR A 156 -0.23 14.00 15.62
N GLU A 157 -0.77 14.83 16.52
CA GLU A 157 -2.04 14.54 17.20
C GLU A 157 -3.22 14.67 16.24
N ALA A 158 -3.10 15.49 15.18
CA ALA A 158 -4.11 15.55 14.11
C ALA A 158 -4.20 14.21 13.36
N PHE A 159 -3.08 13.54 13.10
CA PHE A 159 -3.10 12.20 12.50
C PHE A 159 -3.77 11.19 13.43
N ASP A 160 -3.41 11.20 14.72
CA ASP A 160 -4.01 10.29 15.69
C ASP A 160 -5.52 10.50 15.81
N ALA A 161 -5.96 11.75 15.93
CA ALA A 161 -7.38 12.10 16.05
C ALA A 161 -8.21 11.68 14.82
N LEU A 162 -7.62 11.69 13.62
CA LEU A 162 -8.32 11.35 12.38
C LEU A 162 -8.25 9.87 12.02
N PHE A 163 -7.09 9.25 12.19
CA PHE A 163 -6.84 7.91 11.67
C PHE A 163 -6.90 6.82 12.74
N SER A 164 -6.84 7.16 14.03
CA SER A 164 -7.05 6.18 15.11
C SER A 164 -8.47 5.59 15.10
N PRO A 165 -9.56 6.41 15.06
CA PRO A 165 -10.92 5.86 15.02
C PRO A 165 -11.21 5.18 13.68
N ALA A 166 -10.56 5.63 12.60
CA ALA A 166 -10.63 4.99 11.28
C ALA A 166 -9.83 3.67 11.18
N SER A 167 -9.41 3.04 12.28
CA SER A 167 -8.68 1.75 12.26
C SER A 167 -9.36 0.64 11.45
N LEU A 168 -10.69 0.58 11.41
CA LEU A 168 -11.45 -0.36 10.57
C LEU A 168 -11.14 -0.20 9.08
N THR A 169 -10.83 1.01 8.63
CA THR A 169 -10.53 1.30 7.22
C THR A 169 -9.29 0.58 6.74
N VAL A 170 -8.31 0.30 7.62
CA VAL A 170 -7.10 -0.47 7.26
C VAL A 170 -7.48 -1.89 6.82
N TYR A 171 -8.43 -2.53 7.50
CA TYR A 171 -8.92 -3.86 7.10
C TYR A 171 -9.74 -3.80 5.81
N ILE A 172 -10.53 -2.76 5.61
CA ILE A 172 -11.28 -2.54 4.38
C ILE A 172 -10.32 -2.37 3.19
N SER A 173 -9.25 -1.59 3.36
CA SER A 173 -8.21 -1.42 2.34
C SER A 173 -7.43 -2.69 2.09
N LEU A 174 -7.11 -3.47 3.12
CA LEU A 174 -6.48 -4.78 2.96
C LEU A 174 -7.39 -5.74 2.18
N PHE A 175 -8.69 -5.73 2.48
CA PHE A 175 -9.69 -6.52 1.75
C PHE A 175 -9.83 -6.05 0.30
N ALA A 176 -9.76 -4.74 0.03
CA ALA A 176 -9.72 -4.20 -1.32
C ALA A 176 -8.49 -4.70 -2.10
N VAL A 177 -7.32 -4.77 -1.47
CA VAL A 177 -6.13 -5.38 -2.09
C VAL A 177 -6.40 -6.84 -2.45
N LEU A 178 -7.00 -7.63 -1.57
CA LEU A 178 -7.34 -9.03 -1.87
C LEU A 178 -8.32 -9.15 -3.05
N LEU A 179 -9.35 -8.31 -3.10
CA LEU A 179 -10.31 -8.30 -4.20
C LEU A 179 -9.68 -7.83 -5.52
N SER A 180 -8.65 -6.99 -5.49
CA SER A 180 -7.94 -6.54 -6.69
C SER A 180 -7.21 -7.67 -7.44
N PHE A 181 -6.98 -8.82 -6.79
CA PHE A 181 -6.42 -10.02 -7.44
C PHE A 181 -7.48 -10.94 -8.03
N MET A 182 -8.77 -10.69 -7.77
CA MET A 182 -9.84 -11.51 -8.32
C MET A 182 -9.95 -11.25 -9.83
N PRO A 183 -9.91 -12.29 -10.69
CA PRO A 183 -10.10 -12.13 -12.11
C PRO A 183 -11.55 -11.71 -12.41
N GLY A 184 -11.72 -10.71 -13.27
CA GLY A 184 -13.03 -10.29 -13.79
C GLY A 184 -13.30 -8.79 -13.69
N GLU A 185 -14.16 -8.31 -14.59
CA GLU A 185 -14.53 -6.89 -14.72
C GLU A 185 -15.15 -6.32 -13.43
N TYR A 186 -15.78 -7.15 -12.62
CA TYR A 186 -16.40 -6.74 -11.35
C TYR A 186 -15.38 -6.40 -10.25
N SER A 187 -14.13 -6.88 -10.34
CA SER A 187 -13.10 -6.62 -9.31
C SER A 187 -12.91 -5.12 -9.08
N TYR A 188 -12.83 -4.35 -10.16
CA TYR A 188 -12.67 -2.89 -10.08
C TYR A 188 -13.83 -2.19 -9.38
N MET A 189 -15.07 -2.51 -9.70
CA MET A 189 -16.24 -1.88 -9.07
C MET A 189 -16.24 -2.12 -7.56
N PHE A 190 -15.91 -3.35 -7.12
CA PHE A 190 -15.77 -3.65 -5.69
C PHE A 190 -14.60 -2.89 -5.04
N VAL A 191 -13.43 -2.86 -5.69
CA VAL A 191 -12.26 -2.13 -5.17
C VAL A 191 -12.55 -0.65 -5.01
N ILE A 192 -13.10 -0.01 -6.04
CA ILE A 192 -13.46 1.41 -6.00
C ILE A 192 -14.52 1.66 -4.92
N GLY A 193 -15.55 0.82 -4.83
CA GLY A 193 -16.56 0.90 -3.77
C GLY A 193 -15.96 0.83 -2.36
N LEU A 194 -15.00 -0.07 -2.12
CA LEU A 194 -14.31 -0.19 -0.82
C LEU A 194 -13.39 1.01 -0.54
N VAL A 195 -12.73 1.55 -1.55
CA VAL A 195 -11.91 2.77 -1.42
C VAL A 195 -12.79 3.97 -1.06
N PHE A 196 -13.95 4.14 -1.72
CA PHE A 196 -14.92 5.17 -1.33
C PHE A 196 -15.45 4.97 0.09
N LEU A 197 -15.78 3.74 0.46
CA LEU A 197 -16.20 3.41 1.83
C LEU A 197 -15.11 3.78 2.85
N SER A 198 -13.84 3.52 2.54
CA SER A 198 -12.72 3.91 3.41
C SER A 198 -12.60 5.43 3.59
N ALA A 199 -12.76 6.20 2.50
CA ALA A 199 -12.74 7.66 2.54
C ALA A 199 -13.92 8.23 3.35
N LEU A 200 -15.10 7.64 3.20
CA LEU A 200 -16.31 8.01 3.94
C LEU A 200 -16.15 7.75 5.45
N LEU A 201 -15.59 6.61 5.85
CA LEU A 201 -15.32 6.31 7.26
C LEU A 201 -14.30 7.27 7.88
N ILE A 202 -13.27 7.68 7.15
CA ILE A 202 -12.32 8.72 7.59
C ILE A 202 -13.04 10.06 7.75
N SER A 203 -13.96 10.38 6.84
CA SER A 203 -14.79 11.59 6.93
C SER A 203 -15.72 11.58 8.15
N PHE A 204 -16.26 10.41 8.52
CA PHE A 204 -17.03 10.24 9.76
C PHE A 204 -16.16 10.36 11.01
N SER A 205 -14.95 9.78 11.01
CA SER A 205 -13.99 9.96 12.12
C SER A 205 -13.65 11.43 12.34
N PHE A 206 -13.48 12.18 11.26
CA PHE A 206 -13.29 13.63 11.31
C PHE A 206 -14.51 14.34 11.90
N ALA A 207 -15.71 14.02 11.43
CA ALA A 207 -16.95 14.62 11.91
C ALA A 207 -17.16 14.33 13.40
N GLU A 208 -16.94 13.09 13.84
CA GLU A 208 -17.02 12.69 15.25
C GLU A 208 -16.04 13.48 16.12
N SER A 209 -14.78 13.60 15.69
CA SER A 209 -13.75 14.34 16.41
C SER A 209 -14.11 15.82 16.61
N LEU A 210 -14.79 16.42 15.63
CA LEU A 210 -15.32 17.78 15.74
C LEU A 210 -16.60 17.88 16.58
N TRP A 211 -17.45 16.87 16.51
CA TRP A 211 -18.75 16.85 17.18
C TRP A 211 -18.61 16.85 18.71
N HIS A 212 -17.54 16.25 19.24
CA HIS A 212 -17.31 16.19 20.68
C HIS A 212 -17.02 17.57 21.32
N ARG A 213 -16.73 18.62 20.53
CA ARG A 213 -16.10 19.87 21.04
C ARG A 213 -16.92 21.18 20.94
N SER A 214 -18.12 21.24 20.35
CA SER A 214 -18.82 22.54 20.10
C SER A 214 -20.33 22.55 20.42
N ASP A 215 -21.08 23.64 20.19
CA ASP A 215 -22.55 23.71 20.40
C ASP A 215 -23.36 23.16 19.21
N VAL A 216 -24.53 22.55 19.48
CA VAL A 216 -25.28 21.65 18.56
C VAL A 216 -25.56 22.22 17.15
N ILE A 217 -25.95 23.50 17.03
CA ILE A 217 -26.31 24.11 15.73
C ILE A 217 -25.07 24.43 14.88
N GLY A 218 -23.96 24.77 15.52
CA GLY A 218 -22.67 24.93 14.84
C GLY A 218 -22.13 23.61 14.30
N ARG A 219 -22.40 22.48 14.98
CA ARG A 219 -21.91 21.13 14.62
C ARG A 219 -22.39 20.68 13.25
N PHE A 220 -23.68 20.85 12.97
CA PHE A 220 -24.26 20.39 11.69
C PHE A 220 -23.73 21.24 10.52
N GLY A 221 -23.73 22.56 10.67
CA GLY A 221 -23.20 23.48 9.65
C GLY A 221 -21.72 23.26 9.37
N LEU A 222 -20.90 23.07 10.42
CA LEU A 222 -19.48 22.77 10.29
C LEU A 222 -19.23 21.43 9.60
N THR A 223 -19.99 20.39 9.95
CA THR A 223 -19.86 19.07 9.32
C THR A 223 -20.21 19.14 7.83
N LEU A 224 -21.32 19.79 7.48
CA LEU A 224 -21.68 20.02 6.08
C LEU A 224 -20.63 20.86 5.35
N PHE A 225 -20.11 21.90 5.98
CA PHE A 225 -19.07 22.75 5.41
C PHE A 225 -17.79 21.95 5.12
N VAL A 226 -17.37 21.07 6.03
CA VAL A 226 -16.17 20.26 5.79
C VAL A 226 -16.44 19.17 4.77
N LEU A 227 -17.59 18.50 4.78
CA LEU A 227 -17.94 17.56 3.72
C LEU A 227 -17.93 18.27 2.35
N TYR A 228 -18.54 19.44 2.25
CA TYR A 228 -18.50 20.27 1.05
C TYR A 228 -17.08 20.66 0.66
N LEU A 229 -16.25 21.14 1.60
CA LEU A 229 -14.86 21.49 1.35
C LEU A 229 -14.06 20.28 0.87
N SER A 230 -14.28 19.11 1.48
CA SER A 230 -13.62 17.86 1.09
C SER A 230 -14.01 17.43 -0.33
N LEU A 231 -15.29 17.56 -0.70
CA LEU A 231 -15.76 17.31 -2.06
C LEU A 231 -15.15 18.29 -3.05
N ASN A 232 -15.02 19.57 -2.70
CA ASN A 232 -14.36 20.57 -3.55
C ASN A 232 -12.86 20.30 -3.70
N VAL A 233 -12.17 19.87 -2.63
CA VAL A 233 -10.77 19.46 -2.70
C VAL A 233 -10.61 18.27 -3.63
N VAL A 234 -11.47 17.26 -3.50
CA VAL A 234 -11.48 16.09 -4.39
C VAL A 234 -11.71 16.51 -5.84
N PHE A 235 -12.73 17.33 -6.08
CA PHE A 235 -13.03 17.85 -7.42
C PHE A 235 -11.89 18.71 -7.99
N PHE A 236 -11.27 19.55 -7.17
CA PHE A 236 -10.13 20.37 -7.56
C PHE A 236 -8.90 19.53 -7.84
N LEU A 237 -8.60 18.51 -7.03
CA LEU A 237 -7.54 17.55 -7.30
C LEU A 237 -7.80 16.86 -8.63
N PHE A 238 -9.02 16.39 -8.87
CA PHE A 238 -9.40 15.78 -10.14
C PHE A 238 -9.19 16.73 -11.34
N ASN A 239 -9.54 18.01 -11.22
CA ASN A 239 -9.31 18.99 -12.28
C ASN A 239 -7.83 19.36 -12.47
N LEU A 240 -7.08 19.51 -11.38
CA LEU A 240 -5.65 19.83 -11.43
C LEU A 240 -4.85 18.68 -12.03
N LEU A 241 -5.33 17.47 -11.78
CA LEU A 241 -4.84 16.23 -12.35
C LEU A 241 -5.60 15.87 -13.62
N GLY A 242 -6.17 16.83 -14.37
CA GLY A 242 -6.88 16.62 -15.63
C GLY A 242 -6.07 15.96 -16.77
N GLY A 243 -4.81 15.57 -16.52
CA GLY A 243 -4.03 14.65 -17.35
C GLY A 243 -3.87 13.23 -16.77
N SER A 244 -4.51 12.96 -15.63
CA SER A 244 -4.49 11.68 -14.94
C SER A 244 -5.29 10.66 -15.76
N LYS A 245 -4.63 9.56 -16.11
CA LYS A 245 -5.27 8.48 -16.86
C LYS A 245 -6.30 7.77 -15.99
N VAL A 246 -6.07 7.71 -14.69
CA VAL A 246 -7.03 7.19 -13.70
C VAL A 246 -8.33 7.98 -13.74
N LEU A 247 -8.24 9.31 -13.83
CA LEU A 247 -9.41 10.18 -13.97
C LEU A 247 -10.18 9.89 -15.25
N ASN A 248 -9.49 9.80 -16.39
CA ASN A 248 -10.13 9.56 -17.67
C ASN A 248 -10.90 8.23 -17.68
N ILE A 249 -10.29 7.16 -17.17
CA ILE A 249 -10.94 5.85 -17.02
C ILE A 249 -12.16 5.95 -16.09
N PHE A 250 -12.04 6.71 -15.00
CA PHE A 250 -13.15 6.90 -14.07
C PHE A 250 -14.32 7.67 -14.69
N ILE A 251 -14.03 8.72 -15.46
CA ILE A 251 -15.05 9.50 -16.20
C ILE A 251 -15.70 8.63 -17.28
N GLU A 252 -14.92 7.86 -18.04
CA GLU A 252 -15.41 6.95 -19.07
C GLU A 252 -16.33 5.86 -18.49
N LEU A 253 -16.06 5.38 -17.27
CA LEU A 253 -16.92 4.42 -16.58
C LEU A 253 -18.20 5.03 -15.97
N LEU A 254 -18.26 6.36 -15.83
CA LEU A 254 -19.42 7.09 -15.34
C LEU A 254 -20.36 7.55 -16.46
N SER A 255 -19.82 7.77 -17.67
CA SER A 255 -20.56 8.18 -18.87
C SER A 255 -21.27 7.01 -19.55
#